data_AF-A0A5C4Y7A3-F1
#
_entry.id   AF-A0A5C4Y7A3-F1
#
_cell.length_a   1.000
_cell.length_b   1.000
_cell.length_c   1.000
_cell.angle_alpha   90.00
_cell.angle_beta   90.00
_cell.angle_gamma   90.00
#
_symmetry.space_group_name_H-M   'P 1'
#
loop_
_entity.id
_entity.type
_entity.pdbx_description
1 polymer ?
#
loop_
_entity_poly.entity_id
_entity_poly.type
_entity_poly.pdbx_seq_one_letter_code
_entity_poly.pdbx_strand_id
1 'polypeptide(L)'
;MKARTLAPLLLAFLGVQRLLELRLARANERWAREHGAVEYGQEHYPLFFVLHPAWMVCTFLEGRASGRRVNWPALALFVLAQPLRYWVVLTLGRFWNTRILIVPGGQRVTGGPFRVLKHPNYAVVVLELLSAPLAVGAWRTAIVFSLLNAGLLRLIRIPAEERALAQYAAPAERT
;
A
#
# COMPACT_ATOMS: atom_id res chain seq x y z
N MET A 1 27.79 -1.75 -6.99
CA MET A 1 26.67 -1.90 -7.94
C MET A 1 26.19 -0.52 -8.40
N LYS A 2 25.94 -0.33 -9.71
CA LYS A 2 25.43 0.96 -10.24
C LYS A 2 23.90 0.99 -10.13
N ALA A 3 23.32 2.14 -9.80
CA ALA A 3 21.86 2.28 -9.64
C ALA A 3 21.09 1.86 -10.90
N ARG A 4 21.63 2.19 -12.08
CA ARG A 4 21.08 1.79 -13.39
C ARG A 4 20.89 0.28 -13.60
N THR A 5 21.66 -0.55 -12.88
CA THR A 5 21.55 -2.02 -12.96
C THR A 5 20.50 -2.55 -11.98
N LEU A 6 20.31 -1.87 -10.84
CA LEU A 6 19.31 -2.22 -9.85
C LEU A 6 17.89 -1.81 -10.26
N ALA A 7 17.74 -0.68 -10.96
CA ALA A 7 16.44 -0.14 -11.41
C ALA A 7 15.51 -1.17 -12.10
N PRO A 8 15.95 -1.96 -13.11
CA PRO A 8 15.08 -2.97 -13.73
C PRO A 8 14.71 -4.11 -12.78
N LEU A 9 15.63 -4.53 -11.89
CA LEU A 9 15.36 -5.59 -10.90
C LEU A 9 14.31 -5.12 -9.89
N LEU A 10 14.44 -3.87 -9.43
CA LEU A 10 13.49 -3.25 -8.51
C LEU A 10 12.10 -3.10 -9.16
N LEU A 11 12.06 -2.68 -10.42
CA LEU A 11 10.82 -2.60 -11.20
C LEU A 11 10.15 -3.97 -11.34
N ALA A 12 10.91 -5.00 -11.73
CA ALA A 12 10.39 -6.35 -11.89
C ALA A 12 9.84 -6.91 -10.58
N PHE A 13 10.60 -6.77 -9.49
CA PHE A 13 10.20 -7.19 -8.16
C PHE A 13 8.91 -6.50 -7.71
N LEU A 14 8.86 -5.16 -7.78
CA LEU A 14 7.66 -4.39 -7.44
C LEU A 14 6.46 -4.77 -8.33
N GLY A 15 6.69 -4.98 -9.63
CA GLY A 15 5.64 -5.39 -10.55
C GLY A 15 5.04 -6.74 -10.21
N VAL A 16 5.89 -7.75 -9.97
CA VAL A 16 5.44 -9.08 -9.54
C VAL A 16 4.69 -8.98 -8.21
N GLN A 17 5.22 -8.25 -7.23
CA GLN A 17 4.57 -8.05 -5.93
C GLN A 17 3.17 -7.43 -6.09
N ARG A 18 3.04 -6.35 -6.89
CA ARG A 18 1.75 -5.69 -7.13
C ARG A 18 0.75 -6.61 -7.82
N LEU A 19 1.20 -7.44 -8.77
CA LEU A 19 0.32 -8.40 -9.43
C LEU A 19 -0.16 -9.50 -8.47
N LEU A 20 0.72 -10.03 -7.62
CA LEU A 20 0.34 -11.02 -6.61
C LEU A 20 -0.64 -10.43 -5.58
N GLU A 21 -0.36 -9.23 -5.11
CA GLU A 21 -1.25 -8.45 -4.24
C GLU A 21 -2.63 -8.23 -4.87
N LEU A 22 -2.68 -7.84 -6.16
CA LEU A 22 -3.95 -7.66 -6.87
C LEU A 22 -4.71 -8.98 -7.03
N ARG A 23 -4.01 -10.10 -7.26
CA ARG A 23 -4.65 -11.43 -7.32
C ARG A 23 -5.25 -11.80 -5.97
N LEU A 24 -4.51 -11.60 -4.88
CA LEU A 24 -5.01 -11.84 -3.53
C LEU A 24 -6.19 -10.92 -3.19
N ALA A 25 -6.09 -9.62 -3.50
CA ALA A 25 -7.16 -8.66 -3.28
C ALA A 25 -8.43 -9.03 -4.04
N ARG A 26 -8.30 -9.52 -5.28
CA ARG A 26 -9.45 -10.02 -6.06
C ARG A 26 -10.07 -11.28 -5.45
N ALA A 27 -9.27 -12.19 -4.91
CA ALA A 27 -9.80 -13.38 -4.23
C ALA A 27 -10.55 -12.99 -2.95
N ASN A 28 -9.95 -12.14 -2.12
CA ASN A 28 -10.56 -11.62 -0.90
C ASN A 28 -11.81 -10.77 -1.20
N GLU A 29 -11.81 -10.01 -2.30
CA GLU A 29 -12.98 -9.24 -2.74
C GLU A 29 -14.17 -10.15 -3.04
N ARG A 30 -13.95 -11.25 -3.77
CA ARG A 30 -15.02 -12.21 -4.06
C ARG A 30 -15.61 -12.79 -2.79
N TRP A 31 -14.74 -13.27 -1.89
CA TRP A 31 -15.15 -13.77 -0.59
C TRP A 31 -15.94 -12.72 0.20
N ALA A 32 -15.45 -11.48 0.26
CA ALA A 32 -16.13 -10.41 0.97
C ALA A 32 -17.51 -10.10 0.37
N ARG A 33 -17.64 -10.04 -0.96
CA ARG A 33 -18.92 -9.79 -1.64
C ARG A 33 -19.92 -10.93 -1.43
N GLU A 34 -19.46 -12.18 -1.43
CA GLU A 34 -20.30 -13.35 -1.08
C GLU A 34 -20.84 -13.26 0.36
N HIS A 35 -20.13 -12.59 1.25
CA HIS A 35 -20.54 -12.34 2.64
C HIS A 35 -21.22 -10.98 2.84
N GLY A 36 -21.75 -10.38 1.77
CA GLY A 36 -22.53 -9.15 1.83
C GLY A 36 -21.72 -7.87 2.04
N ALA A 37 -20.42 -7.88 1.71
CA ALA A 37 -19.59 -6.69 1.88
C ALA A 37 -20.07 -5.51 1.04
N VAL A 38 -20.08 -4.33 1.66
CA VAL A 38 -20.35 -3.05 1.00
C VAL A 38 -19.02 -2.35 0.73
N GLU A 39 -18.89 -1.80 -0.48
CA GLU A 39 -17.69 -1.09 -0.92
C GLU A 39 -17.83 0.41 -0.66
N TYR A 40 -16.82 1.00 -0.01
CA TYR A 40 -16.74 2.43 0.29
C TYR A 40 -15.60 3.08 -0.49
N GLY A 41 -15.80 4.34 -0.89
CA GLY A 41 -14.74 5.15 -1.52
C GLY A 41 -14.38 4.75 -2.95
N GLN A 42 -15.33 4.17 -3.71
CA GLN A 42 -15.13 3.76 -5.11
C GLN A 42 -14.56 4.87 -6.00
N GLU A 43 -14.99 6.12 -5.79
CA GLU A 43 -14.60 7.28 -6.60
C GLU A 43 -13.08 7.56 -6.59
N HIS A 44 -12.39 7.19 -5.51
CA HIS A 44 -10.98 7.51 -5.32
C HIS A 44 -10.04 6.32 -5.54
N TYR A 45 -10.60 5.13 -5.72
CA TYR A 45 -9.83 3.90 -5.98
C TYR A 45 -8.94 3.99 -7.23
N PRO A 46 -9.39 4.56 -8.37
CA PRO A 46 -8.56 4.70 -9.56
C PRO A 46 -7.27 5.50 -9.32
N LEU A 47 -7.27 6.46 -8.39
CA LEU A 47 -6.10 7.28 -8.09
C LEU A 47 -4.92 6.43 -7.58
N PHE A 48 -5.18 5.44 -6.72
CA PHE A 48 -4.13 4.53 -6.24
C PHE A 48 -3.62 3.61 -7.36
N PHE A 49 -4.50 3.21 -8.26
CA PHE A 49 -4.18 2.36 -9.41
C PHE A 49 -3.37 3.09 -10.48
N VAL A 50 -3.46 4.43 -10.57
CA VAL A 50 -2.60 5.26 -11.43
C VAL A 50 -1.29 5.61 -10.72
N LEU A 51 -1.37 5.98 -9.44
CA LEU A 51 -0.21 6.47 -8.68
C LEU A 51 0.91 5.44 -8.57
N HIS A 52 0.60 4.18 -8.28
CA HIS A 52 1.64 3.15 -8.07
C HIS A 52 2.36 2.75 -9.36
N PRO A 53 1.69 2.46 -10.49
CA PRO A 53 2.37 2.22 -11.76
C PRO A 53 3.17 3.43 -12.24
N ALA A 54 2.62 4.64 -12.13
CA ALA A 54 3.34 5.86 -12.48
C ALA A 54 4.62 6.01 -11.63
N TRP A 55 4.51 5.80 -10.32
CA TRP A 55 5.66 5.80 -9.41
C TRP A 55 6.73 4.78 -9.80
N MET A 56 6.33 3.55 -10.15
CA MET A 56 7.25 2.50 -10.59
C MET A 56 7.98 2.88 -11.88
N VAL A 57 7.25 3.40 -12.87
CA VAL A 57 7.82 3.83 -14.15
C VAL A 57 8.77 5.01 -13.95
N CYS A 58 8.37 6.04 -13.19
CA CYS A 58 9.23 7.18 -12.88
C CYS A 58 10.49 6.74 -12.12
N THR A 59 10.36 5.83 -11.15
CA THR A 59 11.50 5.27 -10.39
C THR A 59 12.48 4.56 -11.32
N PHE A 60 11.96 3.77 -12.27
CA PHE A 60 12.77 3.08 -13.25
C PHE A 60 13.50 4.05 -14.18
N LEU A 61 12.79 5.02 -14.76
CA LEU A 61 13.34 5.98 -15.71
C LEU A 61 14.40 6.88 -15.05
N GLU A 62 14.08 7.48 -13.90
CA GLU A 62 15.01 8.34 -13.15
C GLU A 62 16.20 7.52 -12.62
N GLY A 63 15.95 6.32 -12.09
CA GLY A 63 17.00 5.42 -11.61
C GLY A 63 17.94 4.91 -12.71
N ARG A 64 17.44 4.78 -13.95
CA ARG A 64 18.26 4.46 -15.13
C ARG A 64 19.06 5.65 -15.64
N ALA A 65 18.47 6.84 -15.62
CA ALA A 65 19.15 8.09 -15.96
C ALA A 65 20.18 8.49 -14.90
N SER A 66 20.02 8.00 -13.67
CA SER A 66 20.94 8.22 -12.56
C SER A 66 22.32 7.61 -12.83
N GLY A 67 23.34 8.45 -12.84
CA GLY A 67 24.75 8.03 -12.81
C GLY A 67 25.24 7.59 -11.43
N ARG A 68 24.37 7.60 -10.41
CA ARG A 68 24.75 7.39 -9.01
C ARG A 68 24.98 5.90 -8.69
N ARG A 69 25.69 5.65 -7.59
CA ARG A 69 25.78 4.31 -6.99
C ARG A 69 24.48 4.00 -6.24
N VAL A 70 24.23 2.71 -6.00
CA VAL A 70 23.10 2.26 -5.18
C VAL A 70 23.21 2.87 -3.77
N ASN A 71 22.09 3.40 -3.27
CA ASN A 71 21.98 3.83 -1.88
C ASN A 71 21.61 2.62 -1.02
N TRP A 72 22.62 1.98 -0.42
CA TRP A 72 22.45 0.77 0.39
C TRP A 72 21.57 0.97 1.62
N PRO A 73 21.67 2.06 2.39
CA PRO A 73 20.72 2.34 3.47
C PRO A 73 19.27 2.37 3.01
N ALA A 74 18.98 3.04 1.89
CA ALA A 74 17.62 3.09 1.34
C ALA A 74 17.15 1.72 0.84
N LEU A 75 18.03 0.95 0.21
CA LEU A 75 17.72 -0.42 -0.21
C LEU A 75 17.45 -1.34 0.99
N ALA A 76 18.24 -1.23 2.06
CA ALA A 76 18.02 -2.00 3.28
C ALA A 76 16.67 -1.66 3.92
N LEU A 77 16.32 -0.37 3.98
CA LEU A 77 15.01 0.07 4.47
C LEU A 77 13.87 -0.50 3.63
N PHE A 78 14.02 -0.50 2.30
CA PHE A 78 13.05 -1.12 1.38
C PHE A 78 12.89 -2.62 1.67
N VAL A 79 13.99 -3.36 1.77
CA VAL A 79 13.98 -4.80 2.04
C VAL A 79 13.33 -5.11 3.39
N LEU A 80 13.63 -4.32 4.43
CA LEU A 80 13.04 -4.47 5.76
C LEU A 80 11.55 -4.14 5.81
N ALA A 81 11.05 -3.30 4.89
CA ALA A 81 9.62 -3.03 4.79
C ALA A 81 8.82 -4.24 4.28
N GLN A 82 9.45 -5.18 3.57
CA GLN A 82 8.74 -6.31 2.94
C GLN A 82 8.23 -7.36 3.95
N PRO A 83 9.02 -7.81 4.94
CA PRO A 83 8.49 -8.66 6.01
C PRO A 83 7.32 -8.01 6.75
N LEU A 84 7.40 -6.69 7.04
CA LEU A 84 6.31 -5.97 7.69
C LEU A 84 5.05 -5.95 6.81
N ARG A 85 5.19 -5.75 5.50
CA ARG A 85 4.09 -5.86 4.54
C ARG A 85 3.38 -7.19 4.63
N TYR A 86 4.13 -8.28 4.50
CA TYR A 86 3.55 -9.62 4.53
C TYR A 86 2.94 -9.94 5.88
N TRP A 87 3.54 -9.47 6.98
CA TRP A 87 2.95 -9.60 8.32
C TRP A 87 1.58 -8.89 8.41
N VAL A 88 1.45 -7.68 7.86
CA VAL A 88 0.17 -6.97 7.80
C VAL A 88 -0.86 -7.73 6.96
N VAL A 89 -0.47 -8.19 5.77
CA VAL A 89 -1.36 -8.97 4.87
C VAL A 89 -1.83 -10.25 5.55
N LEU A 90 -0.92 -11.00 6.18
CA LEU A 90 -1.24 -12.24 6.88
C LEU A 90 -2.12 -11.99 8.11
N THR A 91 -1.88 -10.90 8.85
CA THR A 91 -2.68 -10.56 10.03
C THR A 91 -4.12 -10.19 9.65
N LEU A 92 -4.31 -9.48 8.53
CA LEU A 92 -5.65 -9.17 8.02
C LEU A 92 -6.31 -10.37 7.32
N GLY A 93 -5.51 -11.25 6.71
CA GLY A 93 -5.98 -12.43 5.99
C GLY A 93 -7.03 -12.09 4.93
N ARG A 94 -8.23 -12.65 5.07
CA ARG A 94 -9.36 -12.46 4.15
C ARG A 94 -9.92 -11.04 4.13
N PHE A 95 -9.68 -10.25 5.19
CA PHE A 95 -10.11 -8.85 5.28
C PHE A 95 -9.14 -7.90 4.57
N TRP A 96 -7.97 -8.38 4.15
CA TRP A 96 -7.03 -7.56 3.40
C TRP A 96 -7.56 -7.31 1.98
N ASN A 97 -7.71 -6.05 1.60
CA ASN A 97 -8.08 -5.68 0.25
C ASN A 97 -7.46 -4.33 -0.15
N THR A 98 -7.27 -4.13 -1.46
CA THR A 98 -6.91 -2.81 -2.01
C THR A 98 -8.10 -1.85 -2.04
N ARG A 99 -9.34 -2.36 -1.92
CA ARG A 99 -10.59 -1.59 -1.78
C ARG A 99 -11.03 -1.53 -0.32
N ILE A 100 -11.82 -0.52 0.04
CA ILE A 100 -12.42 -0.46 1.37
C ILE A 100 -13.72 -1.28 1.31
N LEU A 101 -13.64 -2.53 1.76
CA LEU A 101 -14.77 -3.45 1.83
C LEU A 101 -15.09 -3.72 3.30
N ILE A 102 -16.33 -3.49 3.72
CA ILE A 102 -16.77 -3.82 5.07
C ILE A 102 -17.76 -4.97 5.00
N VAL A 103 -17.38 -6.10 5.61
CA VAL A 103 -18.23 -7.28 5.77
C VAL A 103 -19.13 -7.07 7.00
N PRO A 104 -20.46 -7.14 6.88
CA PRO A 104 -21.37 -7.05 8.01
C PRO A 104 -21.03 -8.07 9.10
N GLY A 105 -20.96 -7.63 10.36
CA GLY A 105 -20.58 -8.49 11.51
C GLY A 105 -19.08 -8.81 11.61
N GLY A 106 -18.25 -8.30 10.71
CA GLY A 106 -16.79 -8.44 10.78
C GLY A 106 -16.21 -7.68 11.97
N GLN A 107 -15.35 -8.34 12.76
CA GLN A 107 -14.65 -7.69 13.86
C GLN A 107 -13.38 -6.98 13.38
N ARG A 108 -13.07 -5.83 13.98
CA ARG A 108 -11.83 -5.10 13.71
C ARG A 108 -10.63 -5.95 14.15
N VAL A 109 -9.69 -6.17 13.24
CA VAL A 109 -8.45 -6.88 13.55
C VAL A 109 -7.57 -6.01 14.45
N THR A 110 -7.27 -6.49 15.65
CA THR A 110 -6.42 -5.83 16.66
C THR A 110 -5.12 -6.59 16.95
N GLY A 111 -4.87 -7.69 16.23
CA GLY A 111 -3.67 -8.52 16.39
C GLY A 111 -2.44 -7.98 15.65
N GLY A 112 -1.27 -8.54 15.98
CA GLY A 112 -0.01 -8.30 15.26
C GLY A 112 0.38 -6.81 15.17
N PRO A 113 0.73 -6.28 13.98
CA PRO A 113 1.19 -4.90 13.82
C PRO A 113 0.10 -3.85 14.13
N PHE A 114 -1.18 -4.25 14.16
CA PHE A 114 -2.30 -3.37 14.51
C PHE A 114 -2.34 -2.99 16.00
N ARG A 115 -1.55 -3.66 16.85
CA ARG A 115 -1.36 -3.27 18.26
C ARG A 115 -0.51 -2.01 18.42
N VAL A 116 0.39 -1.77 17.46
CA VAL A 116 1.38 -0.67 17.53
C VAL A 116 0.91 0.52 16.70
N LEU A 117 0.34 0.27 15.52
CA LEU A 117 -0.11 1.31 14.59
C LEU A 117 -1.57 1.09 14.20
N LYS A 118 -2.34 2.18 14.10
CA LYS A 118 -3.74 2.12 13.62
C LYS A 118 -3.84 1.60 12.18
N HIS A 119 -2.88 1.97 11.33
CA HIS A 119 -2.86 1.60 9.91
C HIS A 119 -1.44 1.17 9.46
N PRO A 120 -0.95 -0.01 9.89
CA PRO A 120 0.40 -0.47 9.58
C PRO A 120 0.61 -0.68 8.07
N ASN A 121 -0.44 -1.00 7.30
CA ASN A 121 -0.37 -1.10 5.84
C ASN A 121 0.08 0.23 5.19
N TYR A 122 -0.42 1.36 5.68
CA TYR A 122 -0.06 2.67 5.14
C TYR A 122 1.38 3.06 5.49
N ALA A 123 1.86 2.68 6.68
CA ALA A 123 3.26 2.87 7.06
C ALA A 123 4.21 2.12 6.11
N VAL A 124 3.88 0.87 5.78
CA VAL A 124 4.63 0.07 4.78
C VAL A 124 4.64 0.75 3.42
N VAL A 125 3.48 1.19 2.94
CA VAL A 125 3.35 1.88 1.64
C VAL A 125 4.23 3.13 1.60
N VAL A 126 4.19 3.97 2.64
CA VAL A 126 5.03 5.18 2.74
C VAL A 126 6.52 4.82 2.73
N LEU A 127 6.92 3.81 3.50
CA LEU A 127 8.31 3.35 3.52
C LEU A 127 8.77 2.89 2.14
N GLU A 128 7.96 2.12 1.42
CA GLU A 128 8.28 1.68 0.06
C GLU A 128 8.40 2.84 -0.92
N LEU A 129 7.40 3.74 -0.95
CA LEU A 129 7.34 4.89 -1.84
C LEU A 129 8.56 5.81 -1.70
N LEU A 130 9.08 5.92 -0.48
CA LEU A 130 10.28 6.71 -0.18
C LEU A 130 11.57 5.93 -0.47
N SER A 131 11.67 4.70 0.02
CA SER A 131 12.94 3.95 0.04
C SER A 131 13.34 3.38 -1.32
N ALA A 132 12.39 2.84 -2.09
CA ALA A 132 12.70 2.23 -3.39
C ALA A 132 13.30 3.23 -4.41
N PRO A 133 12.76 4.45 -4.61
CA PRO A 133 13.35 5.40 -5.54
C PRO A 133 14.69 5.92 -5.02
N LEU A 134 14.83 6.15 -3.71
CA LEU A 134 16.09 6.56 -3.11
C LEU A 134 17.19 5.50 -3.29
N ALA A 135 16.85 4.21 -3.28
CA ALA A 135 17.80 3.11 -3.51
C ALA A 135 18.52 3.22 -4.88
N VAL A 136 17.81 3.74 -5.89
CA VAL A 136 18.33 3.95 -7.26
C VAL A 136 18.69 5.42 -7.55
N GLY A 137 18.64 6.29 -6.54
CA GLY A 137 18.96 7.71 -6.67
C GLY A 137 17.88 8.56 -7.35
N ALA A 138 16.66 8.04 -7.47
CA ALA A 138 15.49 8.71 -8.01
C ALA A 138 14.80 9.59 -6.95
N TRP A 139 15.51 10.62 -6.48
CA TRP A 139 15.06 11.46 -5.37
C TRP A 139 13.85 12.34 -5.73
N ARG A 140 13.71 12.75 -7.00
CA ARG A 140 12.54 13.54 -7.43
C ARG A 140 11.29 12.68 -7.35
N THR A 141 11.36 11.45 -7.86
CA THR A 141 10.28 10.47 -7.75
C THR A 141 9.96 10.18 -6.28
N ALA A 142 10.97 10.00 -5.42
CA ALA A 142 10.76 9.79 -3.99
C ALA A 142 9.92 10.90 -3.34
N ILE A 143 10.30 12.16 -3.57
CA ILE A 143 9.62 13.31 -2.96
C ILE A 143 8.20 13.49 -3.53
N VAL A 144 8.07 13.54 -4.85
CA VAL A 144 6.79 13.82 -5.51
C VAL A 144 5.74 12.78 -5.12
N PHE A 145 6.08 11.49 -5.24
CA PHE A 145 5.10 10.44 -4.96
C PHE A 145 4.87 10.22 -3.47
N SER A 146 5.84 10.49 -2.60
CA SER A 146 5.60 10.47 -1.15
C SER A 146 4.61 11.56 -0.74
N LEU A 147 4.75 12.78 -1.29
CA LEU A 147 3.81 13.88 -1.01
C LEU A 147 2.41 13.59 -1.57
N LEU A 148 2.33 13.13 -2.82
CA LEU A 148 1.04 12.74 -3.42
C LEU A 148 0.36 11.62 -2.62
N ASN A 149 1.10 10.59 -2.21
CA ASN A 149 0.56 9.51 -1.40
C ASN A 149 0.16 9.99 0.00
N ALA A 150 0.93 10.87 0.64
CA ALA A 150 0.58 11.45 1.92
C ALA A 150 -0.72 12.27 1.85
N GLY A 151 -0.88 13.09 0.80
CA GLY A 151 -2.11 13.82 0.53
C GLY A 151 -3.31 12.89 0.31
N LEU A 152 -3.15 11.88 -0.54
CA LEU A 152 -4.20 10.90 -0.86
C LEU A 152 -4.63 10.08 0.37
N LEU A 153 -3.67 9.66 1.20
CA LEU A 153 -3.96 8.94 2.44
C LEU A 153 -4.68 9.82 3.46
N ARG A 154 -4.15 11.03 3.71
CA ARG A 154 -4.64 11.92 4.76
C ARG A 154 -5.98 12.56 4.43
N LEU A 155 -6.17 12.98 3.18
CA LEU A 155 -7.35 13.78 2.80
C LEU A 155 -8.54 12.92 2.38
N ILE A 156 -8.27 11.72 1.84
CA ILE A 156 -9.30 10.91 1.19
C ILE A 156 -9.43 9.57 1.90
N ARG A 157 -8.35 8.79 1.96
CA ARG A 157 -8.43 7.38 2.34
C ARG A 157 -8.76 7.15 3.82
N ILE A 158 -8.00 7.78 4.71
CA ILE A 158 -8.19 7.61 6.16
C ILE A 158 -9.56 8.16 6.60
N PRO A 159 -9.98 9.38 6.19
CA PRO A 159 -11.32 9.86 6.53
C PRO A 159 -12.45 8.99 5.97
N ALA A 160 -12.30 8.45 4.75
CA ALA A 160 -13.31 7.55 4.19
C ALA A 160 -13.41 6.23 4.96
N GLU A 161 -12.28 5.65 5.34
CA GLU A 161 -12.22 4.41 6.14
C GLU A 161 -12.78 4.64 7.55
N GLU A 162 -12.41 5.73 8.22
CA GLU A 162 -12.92 6.07 9.55
C GLU A 162 -14.42 6.38 9.55
N ARG A 163 -14.93 7.09 8.54
CA ARG A 163 -16.38 7.32 8.38
C ARG A 163 -17.13 6.02 8.14
N ALA A 164 -16.60 5.14 7.30
CA ALA A 164 -17.21 3.85 7.03
C ALA A 164 -17.24 2.98 8.31
N LEU A 165 -16.13 2.92 9.05
CA LEU A 165 -16.07 2.22 10.34
C LEU A 165 -17.04 2.83 11.37
N ALA A 166 -17.18 4.15 11.44
CA ALA A 166 -18.11 4.83 12.34
C ALA A 166 -19.59 4.52 12.03
N GLN A 167 -19.95 4.49 10.74
CA GLN A 167 -21.30 4.13 10.29
C GLN A 167 -21.67 2.69 10.64
N TYR A 168 -20.70 1.77 10.66
CA TYR A 168 -20.93 0.37 11.05
C TYR A 168 -20.83 0.09 12.56
N ALA A 169 -20.19 0.95 13.34
CA ALA A 169 -20.21 0.83 14.80
C ALA A 169 -21.57 1.25 15.39
N ALA A 170 -22.28 2.16 14.72
CA ALA A 170 -23.55 2.73 15.18
C ALA A 170 -24.78 1.79 15.29
N PRO A 171 -24.91 0.64 14.61
CA PRO A 171 -26.09 -0.21 14.73
C PRO A 171 -26.11 -1.13 15.97
N ALA A 172 -24.99 -1.30 16.69
CA ALA A 172 -24.88 -2.29 17.77
C ALA A 172 -25.50 -1.85 19.13
N GLU A 173 -25.94 -0.58 19.26
CA GLU A 173 -26.52 -0.04 20.50
C GLU A 173 -28.06 0.07 20.46
N ARG A 174 -28.74 -0.51 19.46
CA ARG A 174 -30.21 -0.55 19.38
C ARG A 174 -30.75 -1.97 19.51
N THR A 175 -30.61 -2.58 20.68
CA THR A 175 -31.44 -3.70 21.16
C THR A 175 -31.52 -3.67 22.67
#